data_AF-A0A453CTU1-F1
#
_entry.id   AF-A0A453CTU1-F1
#
_cell.length_a   1.000
_cell.length_b   1.000
_cell.length_c   1.000
_cell.angle_alpha   90.00
_cell.angle_beta   90.00
_cell.angle_gamma   90.00
#
_symmetry.space_group_name_H-M   'P 1'
#
loop_
_entity.id
_entity.type
_entity.pdbx_description
1 polymer ?
#
loop_
_entity_poly.entity_id
_entity_poly.type
_entity_poly.pdbx_seq_one_letter_code
_entity_poly.pdbx_strand_id
1 'polypeptide(L)'
;DRLEVNWGRGSHGTVSADGQVISLSLDRNSGSGFRSRDTYLYARIDLQIKLAPGNSAGTVTTCYFLSEGSWANHDEIDLEFLGNSTGEPYTLHTNVYINGTGSKEQQFHLWFDPTADFHTYSIVWTPLHLLLWNAEDWATQGGRVKTDWSLAPFVAQYRNFTATTSSPGAGGGYYDQELDATAQQAMKWARDKYMVYNYCADSARFPYGSPPECYMP
;
A
#
# COMPACT_ATOMS: atom_id res chain seq x y z
N ASP A 1 -15.01 -1.57 13.73
CA ASP A 1 -15.73 -2.87 13.69
C ASP A 1 -15.23 -3.78 12.56
N ARG A 2 -15.17 -3.30 11.30
CA ARG A 2 -14.83 -4.08 10.09
C ARG A 2 -13.40 -4.63 10.00
N LEU A 3 -12.44 -4.07 10.73
CA LEU A 3 -11.07 -4.60 10.83
C LEU A 3 -10.85 -5.34 12.15
N GLU A 4 -9.95 -6.32 12.15
CA GLU A 4 -9.48 -6.98 13.38
C GLU A 4 -7.99 -7.28 13.37
N VAL A 5 -7.35 -7.10 14.52
CA VAL A 5 -5.95 -7.48 14.75
C VAL A 5 -5.85 -9.01 14.83
N ASN A 6 -5.40 -9.66 13.76
CA ASN A 6 -5.25 -11.11 13.67
C ASN A 6 -3.91 -11.62 14.18
N TRP A 7 -2.86 -10.78 14.22
CA TRP A 7 -1.54 -11.13 14.73
C TRP A 7 -0.99 -10.06 15.69
N GLY A 8 -0.28 -10.49 16.73
CA GLY A 8 0.27 -9.61 17.78
C GLY A 8 -0.77 -8.99 18.72
N ARG A 9 -2.06 -9.38 18.63
CA ARG A 9 -3.17 -8.77 19.39
C ARG A 9 -2.91 -8.75 20.91
N GLY A 10 -2.96 -7.56 21.49
CA GLY A 10 -2.75 -7.35 22.93
C GLY A 10 -1.28 -7.28 23.37
N SER A 11 -0.32 -7.35 22.44
CA SER A 11 1.08 -7.01 22.69
C SER A 11 1.57 -5.96 21.68
N HIS A 12 1.68 -6.34 20.42
CA HIS A 12 2.21 -5.52 19.33
C HIS A 12 1.10 -4.90 18.46
N GLY A 13 -0.07 -5.52 18.42
CA GLY A 13 -1.26 -4.98 17.76
C GLY A 13 -2.29 -4.56 18.80
N THR A 14 -2.61 -3.27 18.84
CA THR A 14 -3.50 -2.66 19.82
C THR A 14 -4.60 -1.84 19.14
N VAL A 15 -5.68 -1.54 19.88
CA VAL A 15 -6.78 -0.69 19.44
C VAL A 15 -7.01 0.37 20.51
N SER A 16 -7.25 1.63 20.10
CA SER A 16 -7.58 2.73 21.00
C SER A 16 -8.89 2.48 21.77
N ALA A 17 -9.05 3.17 22.91
CA ALA A 17 -10.20 2.96 23.82
C ALA A 17 -11.56 3.35 23.21
N ASP A 18 -11.57 4.18 22.16
CA ASP A 18 -12.73 4.55 21.35
C ASP A 18 -13.00 3.60 20.15
N GLY A 19 -12.11 2.61 19.92
CA GLY A 19 -12.19 1.68 18.81
C GLY A 19 -11.80 2.23 17.44
N GLN A 20 -11.32 3.48 17.34
CA GLN A 20 -11.13 4.17 16.05
C GLN A 20 -9.74 3.96 15.41
N VAL A 21 -8.70 3.75 16.22
CA VAL A 21 -7.31 3.64 15.76
C VAL A 21 -6.75 2.26 16.11
N ILE A 22 -6.33 1.51 15.10
CA ILE A 22 -5.44 0.35 15.27
C ILE A 22 -4.00 0.87 15.26
N SER A 23 -3.20 0.47 16.25
CA SER A 23 -1.76 0.70 16.23
C SER A 23 -1.03 -0.63 16.15
N LEU A 24 -0.27 -0.82 15.07
CA LEU A 24 0.61 -1.98 14.88
C LEU A 24 2.05 -1.57 15.21
N SER A 25 2.79 -2.44 15.89
CA SER A 25 4.19 -2.25 16.21
C SER A 25 5.08 -3.43 15.82
N LEU A 26 6.37 -3.14 15.70
CA LEU A 26 7.42 -4.08 15.31
C LEU A 26 8.62 -3.93 16.25
N ASP A 27 9.07 -5.05 16.82
CA ASP A 27 10.30 -5.18 17.61
C ASP A 27 11.10 -6.44 17.22
N ARG A 28 12.18 -6.75 17.95
CA ARG A 28 13.04 -7.92 17.67
C ARG A 28 12.33 -9.28 17.83
N ASN A 29 11.21 -9.31 18.54
CA ASN A 29 10.49 -10.51 18.93
C ASN A 29 9.28 -10.76 18.04
N SER A 30 8.54 -9.71 17.64
CA SER A 30 7.34 -9.81 16.82
C SER A 30 7.03 -8.52 16.06
N GLY A 31 6.33 -8.68 14.93
CA GLY A 31 5.46 -7.63 14.39
C GLY A 31 4.01 -7.81 14.88
N SER A 32 3.08 -7.16 14.18
CA SER A 32 1.64 -7.39 14.31
C SER A 32 0.93 -7.15 12.98
N GLY A 33 -0.34 -7.52 12.90
CA GLY A 33 -1.15 -7.40 11.69
C GLY A 33 -2.64 -7.28 11.98
N PHE A 34 -3.39 -6.75 11.01
CA PHE A 34 -4.84 -6.82 10.97
C PHE A 34 -5.33 -7.41 9.65
N ARG A 35 -6.61 -7.82 9.62
CA ARG A 35 -7.37 -8.18 8.41
C ARG A 35 -8.72 -7.49 8.37
N SER A 36 -9.37 -7.47 7.21
CA SER A 36 -10.82 -7.25 7.14
C SER A 36 -11.59 -8.47 7.68
N ARG A 37 -12.79 -8.22 8.20
CA ARG A 37 -13.75 -9.28 8.54
C ARG A 37 -14.42 -9.86 7.30
N ASP A 38 -14.78 -8.98 6.38
CA ASP A 38 -15.44 -9.35 5.13
C ASP A 38 -14.42 -9.50 3.99
N THR A 39 -14.79 -10.27 2.97
CA THR A 39 -14.12 -10.28 1.66
C THR A 39 -14.86 -9.36 0.68
N TYR A 40 -14.15 -8.85 -0.31
CA TYR A 40 -14.70 -7.93 -1.32
C TYR A 40 -14.29 -8.38 -2.72
N LEU A 41 -15.17 -8.19 -3.70
CA LEU A 41 -14.92 -8.41 -5.13
C LEU A 41 -15.37 -7.15 -5.86
N TYR A 42 -14.40 -6.38 -6.36
CA TYR A 42 -14.54 -4.98 -6.79
C TYR A 42 -15.00 -4.04 -5.66
N ALA A 43 -14.16 -3.08 -5.30
CA ALA A 43 -14.46 -2.10 -4.26
C ALA A 43 -13.67 -0.80 -4.46
N ARG A 44 -14.24 0.32 -4.01
CA ARG A 44 -13.43 1.42 -3.53
C ARG A 44 -13.11 1.16 -2.06
N ILE A 45 -11.83 1.19 -1.72
CA ILE A 45 -11.35 1.01 -0.35
C ILE A 45 -10.47 2.21 0.00
N ASP A 46 -10.78 2.85 1.13
CA ASP A 46 -10.03 3.97 1.67
C ASP A 46 -9.55 3.62 3.09
N LEU A 47 -8.30 3.96 3.41
CA LEU A 47 -7.71 3.75 4.74
C LEU A 47 -6.82 4.94 5.10
N GLN A 48 -6.92 5.42 6.35
CA GLN A 48 -6.01 6.45 6.85
C GLN A 48 -4.84 5.83 7.60
N ILE A 49 -3.62 6.10 7.13
CA ILE A 49 -2.37 5.55 7.67
C ILE A 49 -1.46 6.70 8.10
N LYS A 50 -0.79 6.54 9.23
CA LYS A 50 0.35 7.35 9.68
C LYS A 50 1.50 6.44 10.07
N LEU A 51 2.69 6.73 9.56
CA LEU A 51 3.86 5.85 9.63
C LEU A 51 4.74 6.11 10.85
N ALA A 52 5.71 5.21 11.07
CA ALA A 52 6.65 5.30 12.18
C ALA A 52 7.63 6.48 12.01
N PRO A 53 7.67 7.44 12.95
CA PRO A 53 8.55 8.60 12.86
C PRO A 53 10.01 8.28 13.21
N GLY A 54 10.94 9.14 12.76
CA GLY A 54 12.36 9.06 13.11
C GLY A 54 13.17 8.22 12.12
N ASN A 55 14.00 7.30 12.63
CA ASN A 55 14.70 6.30 11.82
C ASN A 55 13.88 5.01 11.86
N SER A 56 13.33 4.63 10.71
CA SER A 56 12.54 3.43 10.50
C SER A 56 13.17 2.52 9.42
N ALA A 57 14.48 2.70 9.15
CA ALA A 57 15.21 2.01 8.10
C ALA A 57 14.99 0.49 8.10
N GLY A 58 14.74 -0.08 6.92
CA GLY A 58 14.52 -1.52 6.74
C GLY A 58 13.24 -2.08 7.36
N THR A 59 12.37 -1.26 7.94
CA THR A 59 11.02 -1.69 8.39
C THR A 59 10.00 -1.58 7.27
N VAL A 60 8.94 -2.39 7.36
CA VAL A 60 7.81 -2.42 6.43
C VAL A 60 6.50 -2.27 7.20
N THR A 61 5.63 -1.38 6.72
CA THR A 61 4.29 -1.12 7.26
C THR A 61 3.28 -1.37 6.14
N THR A 62 2.67 -2.55 6.06
CA THR A 62 1.86 -2.93 4.89
C THR A 62 0.35 -2.75 5.04
N CYS A 63 -0.33 -2.55 3.91
CA CYS A 63 -1.76 -2.66 3.70
C CYS A 63 -2.03 -3.22 2.28
N TYR A 64 -2.25 -4.52 2.18
CA TYR A 64 -2.40 -5.24 0.91
C TYR A 64 -3.77 -5.92 0.80
N PHE A 65 -4.19 -6.26 -0.43
CA PHE A 65 -5.47 -6.91 -0.71
C PHE A 65 -5.25 -8.23 -1.44
N LEU A 66 -5.25 -9.32 -0.67
CA LEU A 66 -4.98 -10.69 -1.10
C LEU A 66 -6.29 -11.48 -1.28
N SER A 67 -6.41 -12.19 -2.40
CA SER A 67 -7.51 -13.14 -2.66
C SER A 67 -7.48 -14.33 -1.68
N GLU A 68 -8.64 -14.75 -1.14
CA GLU A 68 -8.72 -16.01 -0.39
C GLU A 68 -8.49 -17.23 -1.31
N GLY A 69 -7.59 -18.14 -0.93
CA GLY A 69 -7.35 -19.36 -1.69
C GLY A 69 -5.93 -19.91 -1.56
N SER A 70 -5.39 -20.42 -2.68
CA SER A 70 -4.04 -20.97 -2.75
C SER A 70 -3.01 -19.87 -3.02
N TRP A 71 -1.96 -19.82 -2.20
CA TRP A 71 -0.83 -18.90 -2.41
C TRP A 71 -0.15 -19.05 -3.78
N ALA A 72 -0.27 -20.21 -4.45
CA ALA A 72 0.30 -20.40 -5.79
C ALA A 72 -0.44 -19.63 -6.90
N ASN A 73 -1.72 -19.26 -6.67
CA ASN A 73 -2.63 -18.76 -7.69
C ASN A 73 -3.38 -17.49 -7.20
N HIS A 74 -2.80 -16.73 -6.27
CA HIS A 74 -3.48 -15.59 -5.66
C HIS A 74 -3.52 -14.37 -6.60
N ASP A 75 -4.50 -13.50 -6.41
CA ASP A 75 -4.43 -12.11 -6.85
C ASP A 75 -4.10 -11.25 -5.62
N GLU A 76 -3.14 -10.32 -5.75
CA GLU A 76 -2.68 -9.46 -4.65
C GLU A 76 -2.39 -8.04 -5.15
N ILE A 77 -2.68 -7.05 -4.31
CA ILE A 77 -2.57 -5.63 -4.62
C ILE A 77 -1.92 -4.94 -3.43
N ASP A 78 -0.71 -4.43 -3.61
CA ASP A 78 0.18 -4.08 -2.49
C ASP A 78 0.33 -2.59 -2.25
N LEU A 79 0.14 -2.19 -0.98
CA LEU A 79 0.58 -0.91 -0.43
C LEU A 79 1.49 -1.15 0.79
N GLU A 80 2.75 -1.55 0.61
CA GLU A 80 3.71 -1.64 1.73
C GLU A 80 4.50 -0.33 1.91
N PHE A 81 4.69 0.16 3.14
CA PHE A 81 5.28 1.47 3.40
C PHE A 81 6.59 1.36 4.18
N LEU A 82 7.70 1.92 3.66
CA LEU A 82 9.03 1.51 4.15
C LEU A 82 9.92 2.65 4.60
N GLY A 83 10.36 2.46 5.84
CA GLY A 83 11.08 3.45 6.59
C GLY A 83 12.52 3.61 6.12
N ASN A 84 13.03 4.81 6.37
CA ASN A 84 14.37 5.24 5.96
C ASN A 84 15.12 5.77 7.20
N SER A 85 16.38 6.16 7.02
CA SER A 85 17.15 6.85 8.06
C SER A 85 16.52 8.21 8.39
N THR A 86 16.68 8.71 9.62
CA THR A 86 16.11 10.01 10.03
C THR A 86 16.49 11.13 9.07
N GLY A 87 15.49 11.80 8.50
CA GLY A 87 15.65 12.92 7.57
C GLY A 87 15.66 12.54 6.08
N GLU A 88 15.74 11.25 5.76
CA GLU A 88 15.56 10.74 4.39
C GLU A 88 14.07 10.42 4.12
N PRO A 89 13.59 10.58 2.88
CA PRO A 89 12.19 10.35 2.54
C PRO A 89 11.80 8.86 2.62
N TYR A 90 10.53 8.58 2.92
CA TYR A 90 9.99 7.21 2.89
C TYR A 90 10.14 6.58 1.48
N THR A 91 10.68 5.36 1.46
CA THR A 91 10.86 4.39 0.35
C THR A 91 9.58 3.65 -0.04
N LEU A 92 9.09 3.79 -1.28
CA LEU A 92 7.66 3.70 -1.59
C LEU A 92 7.48 3.46 -3.21
N HIS A 93 6.74 2.62 -4.06
CA HIS A 93 6.21 1.19 -4.37
C HIS A 93 4.68 0.74 -4.35
N THR A 94 4.02 0.41 -5.47
CA THR A 94 2.95 -0.63 -5.48
C THR A 94 3.44 -1.88 -6.17
N ASN A 95 2.79 -3.01 -5.92
CA ASN A 95 2.89 -4.22 -6.74
C ASN A 95 1.49 -4.78 -7.03
N VAL A 96 1.39 -5.62 -8.06
CA VAL A 96 0.13 -6.27 -8.47
C VAL A 96 0.41 -7.70 -8.92
N TYR A 97 -0.02 -8.67 -8.13
CA TYR A 97 0.00 -10.09 -8.47
C TYR A 97 -1.31 -10.47 -9.15
N ILE A 98 -1.18 -11.24 -10.24
CA ILE A 98 -2.30 -11.84 -10.96
C ILE A 98 -1.98 -13.33 -11.10
N ASN A 99 -2.84 -14.20 -10.56
CA ASN A 99 -2.65 -15.65 -10.49
C ASN A 99 -1.20 -16.03 -10.09
N GLY A 100 -0.77 -15.57 -8.91
CA GLY A 100 0.55 -15.80 -8.30
C GLY A 100 1.71 -15.02 -8.94
N THR A 101 1.45 -14.19 -9.96
CA THR A 101 2.49 -13.52 -10.75
C THR A 101 2.49 -12.01 -10.53
N GLY A 102 3.36 -11.54 -9.62
CA GLY A 102 3.62 -10.12 -9.31
C GLY A 102 4.51 -9.45 -10.36
N SER A 103 5.63 -8.88 -9.93
CA SER A 103 6.64 -8.24 -10.78
C SER A 103 6.19 -6.97 -11.54
N LYS A 104 5.31 -6.17 -10.93
CA LYS A 104 4.75 -4.94 -11.50
C LYS A 104 5.05 -3.70 -10.66
N GLU A 105 6.26 -3.64 -10.10
CA GLU A 105 6.66 -2.64 -9.11
C GLU A 105 6.82 -1.21 -9.71
N GLN A 106 6.18 -0.20 -9.13
CA GLN A 106 6.34 1.24 -9.49
C GLN A 106 6.61 2.10 -8.25
N GLN A 107 7.74 2.82 -8.17
CA GLN A 107 8.15 3.56 -6.96
C GLN A 107 7.90 5.06 -7.06
N PHE A 108 7.25 5.68 -6.07
CA PHE A 108 7.13 7.13 -5.86
C PHE A 108 7.69 7.56 -4.49
N HIS A 109 8.34 8.71 -4.36
CA HIS A 109 8.44 9.40 -3.06
C HIS A 109 7.14 10.16 -2.72
N LEU A 110 6.95 10.54 -1.46
CA LEU A 110 5.85 11.40 -1.05
C LEU A 110 6.17 12.89 -1.18
N TRP A 111 5.14 13.69 -1.47
CA TRP A 111 5.19 15.15 -1.43
C TRP A 111 4.88 15.73 -0.04
N PHE A 112 4.80 14.88 0.98
CA PHE A 112 4.50 15.19 2.38
C PHE A 112 5.25 14.23 3.32
N ASP A 113 5.29 14.55 4.62
CA ASP A 113 5.81 13.66 5.66
C ASP A 113 4.67 12.74 6.16
N PRO A 114 4.69 11.42 5.86
CA PRO A 114 3.64 10.48 6.26
C PRO A 114 3.69 10.07 7.74
N THR A 115 4.69 10.55 8.49
CA THR A 115 4.85 10.28 9.93
C THR A 115 4.21 11.38 10.79
N ALA A 116 3.98 12.56 10.19
CA ALA A 116 3.47 13.75 10.89
C ALA A 116 1.97 13.67 11.23
N ASP A 117 1.13 13.26 10.28
CA ASP A 117 -0.31 13.04 10.48
C ASP A 117 -0.83 11.87 9.62
N PHE A 118 -2.10 11.52 9.76
CA PHE A 118 -2.77 10.49 8.98
C PHE A 118 -3.12 10.98 7.57
N HIS A 119 -2.62 10.27 6.56
CA HIS A 119 -2.99 10.49 5.16
C HIS A 119 -3.93 9.36 4.69
N THR A 120 -4.88 9.69 3.81
CA THR A 120 -5.76 8.69 3.19
C THR A 120 -5.07 8.08 1.98
N TYR A 121 -5.03 6.75 1.94
CA TYR A 121 -4.60 5.95 0.80
C TYR A 121 -5.80 5.17 0.29
N SER A 122 -5.91 5.03 -1.03
CA SER A 122 -7.14 4.58 -1.68
C SER A 122 -6.85 3.60 -2.80
N ILE A 123 -7.62 2.52 -2.87
CA ILE A 123 -7.65 1.61 -4.02
C ILE A 123 -9.06 1.63 -4.59
N VAL A 124 -9.18 1.86 -5.90
CA VAL A 124 -10.44 1.67 -6.63
C VAL A 124 -10.24 0.52 -7.59
N TRP A 125 -10.81 -0.63 -7.23
CA TRP A 125 -10.77 -1.85 -8.03
C TRP A 125 -12.14 -2.09 -8.68
N THR A 126 -12.18 -2.04 -10.01
CA THR A 126 -13.34 -2.36 -10.86
C THR A 126 -12.98 -3.52 -11.79
N PRO A 127 -13.94 -4.09 -12.56
CA PRO A 127 -13.62 -5.11 -13.57
C PRO A 127 -12.85 -4.57 -14.77
N LEU A 128 -12.77 -3.25 -14.93
CA LEU A 128 -12.13 -2.58 -16.06
C LEU A 128 -10.74 -2.06 -15.70
N HIS A 129 -10.58 -1.52 -14.49
CA HIS A 129 -9.36 -0.87 -14.04
C HIS A 129 -9.05 -1.18 -12.58
N LEU A 130 -7.76 -1.35 -12.29
CA LEU A 130 -7.22 -1.23 -10.94
C LEU A 130 -6.53 0.13 -10.83
N LEU A 131 -7.13 1.03 -10.05
CA LEU A 131 -6.58 2.35 -9.76
C LEU A 131 -5.98 2.35 -8.35
N LEU A 132 -4.66 2.32 -8.31
CA LEU A 132 -3.87 2.43 -7.10
C LEU A 132 -3.59 3.91 -6.83
N TRP A 133 -4.17 4.45 -5.76
CA TRP A 133 -3.71 5.68 -5.14
C TRP A 133 -2.96 5.34 -3.86
N ASN A 134 -1.74 4.86 -4.07
CA ASN A 134 -0.68 4.80 -3.08
C ASN A 134 0.50 5.63 -3.60
N ALA A 135 1.56 5.83 -2.80
CA ALA A 135 2.72 6.58 -3.25
C ALA A 135 4.08 6.28 -2.58
N GLU A 136 4.66 5.06 -2.49
CA GLU A 136 4.24 3.68 -2.79
C GLU A 136 4.68 2.54 -1.67
N ASP A 137 5.61 1.54 -1.33
CA ASP A 137 6.86 0.57 -1.40
C ASP A 137 8.41 0.85 -1.73
N TRP A 138 9.35 0.73 -0.77
CA TRP A 138 10.49 -0.23 -0.69
C TRP A 138 11.60 0.20 0.29
N ALA A 139 12.17 -0.78 1.01
CA ALA A 139 12.96 -0.66 2.25
C ALA A 139 13.87 0.59 2.39
N THR A 140 15.16 0.41 2.13
CA THR A 140 16.14 1.50 2.22
C THR A 140 17.31 1.16 1.31
N GLN A 141 17.45 1.91 0.20
CA GLN A 141 18.59 1.81 -0.73
C GLN A 141 18.86 0.38 -1.26
N GLY A 142 17.82 -0.44 -1.50
CA GLY A 142 17.96 -1.85 -1.89
C GLY A 142 18.18 -2.82 -0.72
N GLY A 143 17.72 -2.48 0.49
CA GLY A 143 17.95 -3.26 1.70
C GLY A 143 19.42 -3.24 2.16
N ARG A 144 20.20 -2.24 1.73
CA ARG A 144 21.59 -2.03 2.13
C ARG A 144 21.69 -1.54 3.58
N VAL A 145 20.82 -0.60 3.96
CA VAL A 145 20.62 -0.21 5.36
C VAL A 145 19.73 -1.25 6.03
N LYS A 146 20.02 -1.58 7.29
CA LYS A 146 19.29 -2.54 8.12
C LYS A 146 18.69 -1.84 9.33
N THR A 147 17.61 -2.41 9.87
CA THR A 147 16.89 -1.87 11.03
C THR A 147 17.76 -1.76 12.27
N ASP A 148 17.88 -0.53 12.79
CA ASP A 148 18.44 -0.30 14.12
C ASP A 148 17.38 -0.61 15.18
N TRP A 149 17.31 -1.88 15.53
CA TRP A 149 16.46 -2.43 16.58
C TRP A 149 16.69 -1.84 17.99
N SER A 150 17.63 -0.92 18.20
CA SER A 150 17.69 -0.14 19.45
C SER A 150 16.60 0.95 19.52
N LEU A 151 16.00 1.28 18.38
CA LEU A 151 14.94 2.29 18.22
C LEU A 151 13.52 1.69 18.21
N ALA A 152 13.39 0.37 18.42
CA ALA A 152 12.11 -0.31 18.55
C ALA A 152 11.40 0.06 19.87
N PRO A 153 10.05 0.04 19.94
CA PRO A 153 9.14 -0.40 18.88
C PRO A 153 8.91 0.66 17.80
N PHE A 154 8.98 0.25 16.54
CA PHE A 154 8.47 1.05 15.41
C PHE A 154 6.95 0.91 15.41
N VAL A 155 6.20 2.00 15.28
CA VAL A 155 4.73 1.99 15.40
C VAL A 155 4.07 2.71 14.23
N ALA A 156 3.20 2.00 13.52
CA ALA A 156 2.29 2.55 12.52
C ALA A 156 0.86 2.60 13.05
N GLN A 157 0.09 3.59 12.61
CA GLN A 157 -1.29 3.82 13.05
C GLN A 157 -2.24 3.85 11.87
N TYR A 158 -3.39 3.18 12.03
CA TYR A 158 -4.40 2.97 10.99
C TYR A 158 -5.78 3.35 11.54
N ARG A 159 -6.58 4.10 10.77
CA ARG A 159 -7.96 4.49 11.15
C ARG A 159 -8.85 4.66 9.93
N ASN A 160 -10.14 4.89 10.15
CA ASN A 160 -11.11 5.29 9.11
C ASN A 160 -11.16 4.36 7.88
N PHE A 161 -11.05 3.05 8.08
CA PHE A 161 -11.24 2.06 7.03
C PHE A 161 -12.67 2.09 6.50
N THR A 162 -12.84 2.36 5.20
CA THR A 162 -14.11 2.23 4.50
C THR A 162 -13.94 1.37 3.25
N ALA A 163 -14.71 0.29 3.16
CA ALA A 163 -14.91 -0.47 1.93
C ALA A 163 -16.31 -0.17 1.38
N THR A 164 -16.35 0.35 0.16
CA THR A 164 -17.55 0.67 -0.61
C THR A 164 -17.65 -0.32 -1.76
N THR A 165 -18.66 -1.18 -1.74
CA THR A 165 -19.01 -2.09 -2.84
C THR A 165 -20.23 -1.55 -3.60
N SER A 166 -20.31 -1.84 -4.89
CA SER A 166 -21.47 -1.52 -5.73
C SER A 166 -21.65 -2.56 -6.82
N SER A 167 -22.89 -2.84 -7.19
CA SER A 167 -23.23 -3.85 -8.18
C SER A 167 -23.12 -3.30 -9.60
N PRO A 168 -22.68 -4.10 -10.60
CA PRO A 168 -22.76 -3.72 -12.00
C PRO A 168 -24.20 -3.33 -12.38
N GLY A 169 -24.36 -2.21 -13.08
CA GLY A 169 -25.67 -1.70 -13.50
C GLY A 169 -26.46 -0.92 -12.44
N ALA A 170 -25.90 -0.66 -11.25
CA ALA A 170 -26.56 0.15 -10.22
C ALA A 170 -26.75 1.63 -10.60
N GLY A 171 -25.95 2.16 -11.54
CA GLY A 171 -26.04 3.51 -12.08
C GLY A 171 -25.44 4.58 -11.16
N GLY A 172 -24.20 5.01 -11.45
CA GLY A 172 -23.55 6.12 -10.73
C GLY A 172 -22.77 5.70 -9.47
N GLY A 173 -22.22 4.48 -9.45
CA GLY A 173 -21.23 4.05 -8.45
C GLY A 173 -19.79 4.20 -8.94
N TYR A 174 -18.80 3.91 -8.08
CA TYR A 174 -17.38 3.88 -8.47
C TYR A 174 -17.06 2.81 -9.53
N TYR A 175 -17.99 1.86 -9.76
CA TYR A 175 -17.85 0.74 -10.69
C TYR A 175 -17.56 1.21 -12.13
N ASP A 176 -18.18 2.33 -12.52
CA ASP A 176 -18.09 2.95 -13.84
C ASP A 176 -17.13 4.16 -13.84
N GLN A 177 -16.30 4.32 -12.80
CA GLN A 177 -15.46 5.51 -12.61
C GLN A 177 -14.11 5.37 -13.34
N GLU A 178 -14.05 5.90 -14.55
CA GLU A 178 -12.79 6.30 -15.19
C GLU A 178 -12.12 7.47 -14.43
N LEU A 179 -10.82 7.65 -14.62
CA LEU A 179 -10.09 8.82 -14.14
C LEU A 179 -10.50 10.07 -14.93
N ASP A 180 -11.07 11.08 -14.27
CA ASP A 180 -11.29 12.38 -14.91
C ASP A 180 -9.97 13.10 -15.25
N ALA A 181 -10.01 14.10 -16.12
CA ALA A 181 -8.82 14.81 -16.61
C ALA A 181 -7.96 15.43 -15.49
N THR A 182 -8.56 15.82 -14.36
CA THR A 182 -7.86 16.32 -13.17
C THR A 182 -7.10 15.20 -12.48
N ALA A 183 -7.74 14.04 -12.31
CA ALA A 183 -7.11 12.86 -11.72
C ALA A 183 -5.98 12.32 -12.62
N GLN A 184 -6.18 12.27 -13.94
CA GLN A 184 -5.13 11.93 -14.92
C GLN A 184 -3.94 12.90 -14.83
N GLN A 185 -4.20 14.21 -14.74
CA GLN A 185 -3.15 15.22 -14.61
C GLN A 185 -2.41 15.14 -13.26
N ALA A 186 -3.12 14.80 -12.18
CA ALA A 186 -2.52 14.56 -10.87
C ALA A 186 -1.61 13.31 -10.86
N MET A 187 -2.06 12.18 -11.43
CA MET A 187 -1.20 11.00 -11.60
C MET A 187 0.01 11.30 -12.50
N LYS A 188 -0.17 12.07 -13.58
CA LYS A 188 0.97 12.47 -14.42
C LYS A 188 1.96 13.33 -13.64
N TRP A 189 1.49 14.29 -12.84
CA TRP A 189 2.35 15.09 -11.97
C TRP A 189 3.09 14.23 -10.95
N ALA A 190 2.43 13.25 -10.33
CA ALA A 190 3.08 12.31 -9.41
C ALA A 190 4.21 11.52 -10.11
N ARG A 191 3.89 10.95 -11.29
CA ARG A 191 4.85 10.21 -12.15
C ARG A 191 6.01 11.08 -12.64
N ASP A 192 5.76 12.33 -13.03
CA ASP A 192 6.77 13.29 -13.51
C ASP A 192 7.71 13.81 -12.39
N LYS A 193 7.31 13.73 -11.12
CA LYS A 193 7.99 14.44 -10.01
C LYS A 193 8.55 13.56 -8.91
N TYR A 194 7.93 12.41 -8.64
CA TYR A 194 8.28 11.60 -7.48
C TYR A 194 8.68 10.17 -7.85
N MET A 195 8.51 9.76 -9.12
CA MET A 195 8.79 8.38 -9.53
C MET A 195 10.29 8.07 -9.54
N VAL A 196 10.70 7.04 -8.79
CA VAL A 196 12.09 6.58 -8.66
C VAL A 196 12.34 5.18 -9.26
N TYR A 197 11.28 4.42 -9.55
CA TYR A 197 11.34 3.15 -10.31
C TYR A 197 10.02 2.92 -11.05
N ASN A 198 10.06 2.15 -12.14
CA ASN A 198 8.88 1.67 -12.83
C ASN A 198 9.26 0.42 -13.63
N TYR A 199 8.68 -0.74 -13.31
CA TYR A 199 8.94 -2.00 -14.00
C TYR A 199 8.76 -1.88 -15.53
N CYS A 200 7.80 -1.09 -16.00
CA CYS A 200 7.56 -0.84 -17.44
C CYS A 200 8.73 -0.15 -18.15
N ALA A 201 9.60 0.56 -17.41
CA ALA A 201 10.80 1.21 -17.94
C ALA A 201 12.09 0.41 -17.67
N ASP A 202 12.02 -0.71 -16.92
CA ASP A 202 13.17 -1.53 -16.55
C ASP A 202 13.58 -2.48 -17.69
N SER A 203 14.28 -1.93 -18.67
CA SER A 203 14.84 -2.68 -19.80
C SER A 203 15.96 -3.66 -19.41
N ALA A 204 16.49 -3.60 -18.19
CA ALA A 204 17.44 -4.60 -17.68
C ALA A 204 16.70 -5.86 -17.19
N ARG A 205 15.51 -5.68 -16.59
CA ARG A 205 14.60 -6.76 -16.20
C ARG A 205 13.79 -7.33 -17.38
N PHE A 206 13.42 -6.47 -18.33
CA PHE A 206 12.62 -6.81 -19.51
C PHE A 206 13.39 -6.55 -20.84
N PRO A 207 14.51 -7.25 -21.09
CA PRO A 207 15.39 -6.98 -22.24
C PRO A 207 14.78 -7.34 -23.61
N TYR A 208 13.62 -7.99 -23.64
CA TYR A 208 12.88 -8.36 -24.85
C TYR A 208 11.64 -7.48 -25.10
N GLY A 209 11.48 -6.39 -24.35
CA GLY A 209 10.30 -5.51 -24.35
C GLY A 209 9.49 -5.63 -23.06
N SER A 210 8.86 -4.53 -22.66
CA SER A 210 8.07 -4.43 -21.43
C SER A 210 6.81 -5.30 -21.47
N PRO A 211 6.22 -5.67 -20.32
CA PRO A 211 4.96 -6.42 -20.27
C PRO A 211 3.82 -5.74 -21.05
N PRO A 212 2.87 -6.49 -21.66
CA PRO A 212 1.83 -5.91 -22.53
C PRO A 212 0.97 -4.84 -21.86
N GLU A 213 0.73 -4.94 -20.55
CA GLU A 213 -0.02 -3.97 -19.76
C GLU A 213 0.62 -2.58 -19.73
N CYS A 214 1.94 -2.48 -19.93
CA CYS A 214 2.67 -1.21 -20.02
C CYS A 214 2.33 -0.36 -21.25
N TYR A 215 1.55 -0.89 -22.18
CA TYR A 215 1.08 -0.20 -23.39
C TYR A 215 -0.44 0.04 -23.39
N MET A 216 -1.13 -0.30 -22.29
CA MET A 216 -2.55 0.02 -22.09
C MET A 216 -2.71 1.45 -21.54
N PRO A 217 -3.84 2.14 -21.81
CA PRO A 217 -4.09 3.51 -21.37
C PRO A 217 -4.33 3.66 -19.86
#